data_AF-A0AAW1VP46-F1
#
_entry.id   AF-A0AAW1VP46-F1
#
_cell.length_a   1.000
_cell.length_b   1.000
_cell.length_c   1.000
_cell.angle_alpha   90.00
_cell.angle_beta   90.00
_cell.angle_gamma   90.00
#
_symmetry.space_group_name_H-M   'P 1'
#
loop_
_entity.id
_entity.type
_entity.pdbx_description
1 polymer ?
#
loop_
_entity_poly.entity_id
_entity_poly.type
_entity_poly.pdbx_seq_one_letter_code
_entity_poly.pdbx_strand_id
1 'polypeptide(L)'
;MGISTVDSSVSGLGGCPYAKGASGNVATEDVVYMLNGLGVKTNIDLKKLMLAGDFICKHLGRSSGSKTAVALSKVTAHASKL
;
A
#
# COMPACT_ATOMS: atom_id res chain seq x y z
N MET A 1 6.11 -20.80 12.78
CA MET A 1 7.29 -19.99 12.40
C MET A 1 7.47 -18.71 13.22
N GLY A 2 6.44 -18.13 13.86
CA GLY A 2 6.64 -17.08 14.89
C GLY A 2 7.24 -15.75 14.40
N ILE A 3 7.26 -15.49 13.09
CA ILE A 3 7.83 -14.28 12.51
C ILE A 3 6.96 -13.07 12.85
N SER A 4 7.60 -11.99 13.32
CA SER A 4 6.96 -10.74 13.74
C SER A 4 7.48 -9.49 13.02
N THR A 5 8.36 -9.67 12.03
CA THR A 5 8.97 -8.57 11.27
C THR A 5 8.96 -8.93 9.79
N VAL A 6 8.48 -8.01 8.96
CA VAL A 6 8.37 -8.17 7.51
C VAL A 6 8.72 -6.87 6.82
N ASP A 7 9.46 -6.96 5.72
CA ASP A 7 9.77 -5.81 4.88
C ASP A 7 8.69 -5.62 3.81
N SER A 8 8.39 -4.37 3.51
CA SER A 8 7.43 -3.97 2.49
C SER A 8 7.82 -2.60 1.93
N SER A 9 7.17 -2.16 0.86
CA SER A 9 7.42 -0.83 0.30
C SER A 9 6.12 -0.09 0.05
N VAL A 10 6.09 1.20 0.38
CA VAL A 10 4.90 2.06 0.17
C VAL A 10 4.43 1.94 -1.28
N SER A 11 3.12 1.79 -1.49
CA SER A 11 2.49 1.68 -2.80
C SER A 11 3.11 0.64 -3.75
N GLY A 12 3.76 -0.38 -3.20
CA GLY A 12 4.48 -1.40 -3.97
C GLY A 12 5.62 -0.81 -4.80
N LEU A 13 6.33 0.19 -4.27
CA LEU A 13 7.50 0.74 -4.96
C LEU A 13 8.59 -0.33 -5.17
N GLY A 14 9.43 -0.05 -6.16
CA GLY A 14 10.48 -0.96 -6.62
C GLY A 14 10.08 -1.72 -7.89
N GLY A 15 10.82 -2.79 -8.13
CA GLY A 15 10.80 -3.64 -9.32
C GLY A 15 11.97 -4.61 -9.23
N CYS A 16 11.96 -5.66 -10.03
CA CYS A 16 13.09 -6.58 -10.11
C CYS A 16 13.85 -6.35 -11.42
N PRO A 17 15.15 -5.97 -11.39
CA PRO A 17 15.92 -5.75 -12.62
C PRO A 17 16.08 -7.03 -13.44
N TYR A 18 15.93 -8.20 -12.80
CA TYR A 18 16.05 -9.51 -13.43
C TYR A 18 14.71 -10.05 -13.98
N ALA A 19 13.57 -9.47 -13.59
CA ALA A 19 12.25 -9.90 -14.03
C ALA A 19 11.47 -8.74 -14.64
N LYS A 20 11.47 -8.67 -15.97
CA LYS A 20 10.75 -7.64 -16.74
C LYS A 20 9.26 -7.66 -16.37
N GLY A 21 8.74 -6.50 -15.98
CA GLY A 21 7.33 -6.34 -15.62
C GLY A 21 6.97 -6.82 -14.21
N ALA A 22 7.95 -7.22 -13.39
CA ALA A 22 7.69 -7.52 -11.98
C ALA A 22 7.10 -6.29 -11.28
N SER A 23 6.04 -6.52 -10.50
CA SER A 23 5.27 -5.49 -9.82
C SER A 23 6.05 -4.72 -8.74
N GLY A 24 7.13 -5.30 -8.20
CA GLY A 24 7.97 -4.71 -7.15
C GLY A 24 7.87 -5.44 -5.82
N ASN A 25 8.12 -4.71 -4.73
CA ASN A 25 7.94 -5.23 -3.38
C ASN A 25 6.45 -5.37 -3.04
N VAL A 26 6.14 -6.16 -2.00
CA VAL A 26 4.79 -6.16 -1.42
C VAL A 26 4.44 -4.76 -0.91
N ALA A 27 3.22 -4.30 -1.23
CA ALA A 27 2.78 -2.97 -0.85
C ALA A 27 2.49 -2.89 0.66
N THR A 28 3.07 -1.90 1.35
CA THR A 28 2.90 -1.73 2.80
C THR A 28 1.42 -1.60 3.19
N GLU A 29 0.63 -0.90 2.38
CA GLU A 29 -0.80 -0.70 2.60
C GLU A 29 -1.56 -2.03 2.63
N ASP A 30 -1.20 -2.97 1.75
CA ASP A 30 -1.85 -4.28 1.63
C ASP A 30 -1.49 -5.17 2.84
N VAL A 31 -0.23 -5.11 3.30
CA VAL A 31 0.21 -5.80 4.51
C VAL A 31 -0.49 -5.24 5.74
N VAL A 32 -0.53 -3.92 5.91
CA VAL A 32 -1.19 -3.27 7.05
C VAL A 32 -2.69 -3.54 7.04
N TYR A 33 -3.34 -3.50 5.89
CA TYR A 33 -4.75 -3.86 5.77
C TYR A 33 -5.03 -5.29 6.24
N MET A 34 -4.24 -6.25 5.76
CA MET A 34 -4.34 -7.65 6.19
C MET A 34 -4.11 -7.79 7.70
N LEU A 35 -3.04 -7.21 8.24
CA LEU A 35 -2.71 -7.31 9.66
C LEU A 35 -3.78 -6.68 10.55
N ASN A 36 -4.33 -5.53 10.15
CA ASN A 36 -5.45 -4.90 10.85
C ASN A 36 -6.70 -5.79 10.84
N GLY A 37 -7.03 -6.40 9.70
CA GLY A 37 -8.16 -7.35 9.59
C GLY A 37 -7.98 -8.62 10.43
N LEU A 38 -6.74 -9.02 10.69
CA LEU A 38 -6.38 -10.13 11.57
C LEU A 38 -6.24 -9.73 13.05
N GLY A 39 -6.44 -8.44 13.39
CA GLY A 39 -6.29 -7.95 14.76
C GLY A 39 -4.84 -7.84 15.25
N VAL A 40 -3.86 -7.89 14.35
CA VAL A 40 -2.44 -7.74 14.68
C VAL A 40 -2.07 -6.27 14.77
N LYS A 41 -1.55 -5.85 15.93
CA LYS A 41 -1.18 -4.46 16.19
C LYS A 41 0.12 -4.08 15.47
N THR A 42 0.05 -3.09 14.57
CA THR A 42 1.19 -2.54 13.83
C THR A 42 1.60 -1.12 14.25
N ASN A 43 0.70 -0.38 14.92
CA ASN A 43 0.82 1.06 15.21
C ASN A 43 0.90 1.96 13.96
N ILE A 44 0.50 1.47 12.79
CA ILE A 44 0.50 2.24 11.54
C ILE A 44 -0.90 2.81 11.28
N ASP A 45 -0.96 4.12 10.98
CA ASP A 45 -2.16 4.76 10.47
C ASP A 45 -2.28 4.53 8.95
N LEU A 46 -3.24 3.69 8.56
CA LEU A 46 -3.43 3.31 7.16
C LEU A 46 -3.79 4.51 6.26
N LYS A 47 -4.53 5.50 6.76
CA LYS A 47 -4.90 6.68 5.96
C LYS A 47 -3.68 7.55 5.69
N LYS A 48 -2.86 7.80 6.71
CA LYS A 48 -1.60 8.56 6.54
C LYS A 48 -0.63 7.85 5.61
N LEU A 49 -0.53 6.52 5.72
CA LEU A 49 0.27 5.71 4.81
C LEU A 49 -0.20 5.85 3.36
N MET A 50 -1.51 5.77 3.11
CA MET A 50 -2.07 5.97 1.77
C MET A 50 -1.78 7.37 1.20
N LEU A 51 -1.82 8.42 2.02
CA LEU A 51 -1.45 9.78 1.59
C LEU A 51 0.02 9.88 1.18
N ALA A 52 0.93 9.23 1.92
CA ALA A 52 2.33 9.15 1.55
C ALA A 52 2.54 8.38 0.23
N GLY A 53 1.80 7.28 0.05
CA GLY A 53 1.80 6.50 -1.19
C GLY A 53 1.31 7.30 -2.40
N ASP A 54 0.22 8.05 -2.25
CA ASP A 54 -0.32 8.93 -3.28
C ASP A 54 0.69 10.03 -3.66
N PHE A 55 1.33 10.66 -2.66
CA PHE A 55 2.37 11.67 -2.89
C PHE A 55 3.49 11.15 -3.79
N ILE A 56 4.10 10.01 -3.45
CA ILE A 56 5.24 9.49 -4.22
C ILE A 56 4.80 8.94 -5.60
N CYS A 57 3.62 8.33 -5.69
CA CYS A 57 3.07 7.86 -6.95
C CYS A 57 2.84 9.02 -7.94
N LYS A 58 2.29 10.14 -7.46
CA LYS A 58 2.15 11.38 -8.23
C LYS A 58 3.50 11.93 -8.67
N HIS A 59 4.48 11.98 -7.78
CA HIS A 59 5.82 12.46 -8.11
C HIS A 59 6.50 11.61 -9.20
N LEU A 60 6.30 10.29 -9.17
CA LEU A 60 6.84 9.36 -10.16
C LEU A 60 5.99 9.21 -11.43
N GLY A 61 4.83 9.88 -11.51
CA GLY A 61 3.93 9.78 -12.66
C GLY A 61 3.35 8.37 -12.88
N ARG A 62 3.18 7.57 -11.81
CA ARG A 62 2.68 6.18 -11.90
C ARG A 62 1.50 5.95 -10.96
N SER A 63 0.68 4.95 -11.26
CA SER A 63 -0.37 4.49 -10.35
C SER A 63 0.21 3.71 -9.16
N SER A 64 -0.51 3.71 -8.03
CA SER A 64 -0.15 2.86 -6.87
C SER A 64 -0.26 1.38 -7.22
N GLY A 65 0.71 0.59 -6.78
CA GLY A 65 0.68 -0.88 -6.85
C GLY A 65 -0.14 -1.52 -5.73
N SER A 66 -0.54 -0.77 -4.70
CA SER A 66 -1.37 -1.29 -3.62
C SER A 66 -2.81 -1.49 -4.08
N LYS A 67 -3.35 -2.70 -3.86
CA LYS A 67 -4.76 -3.00 -4.12
C LYS A 67 -5.67 -2.30 -3.12
N THR A 68 -5.25 -2.24 -1.86
CA THR A 68 -5.94 -1.54 -0.78
C THR A 68 -6.09 -0.07 -1.09
N ALA A 69 -5.00 0.61 -1.47
CA ALA A 69 -5.04 2.04 -1.79
C ALA A 69 -5.98 2.31 -2.98
N VAL A 70 -5.91 1.49 -4.03
CA VAL A 70 -6.80 1.64 -5.21
C VAL A 70 -8.27 1.44 -4.86
N ALA A 71 -8.60 0.46 -4.01
CA ALA A 71 -9.97 0.20 -3.59
C ALA A 71 -10.50 1.31 -2.68
N LEU A 72 -9.75 1.66 -1.64
CA LEU A 72 -10.20 2.61 -0.62
C LEU A 72 -10.24 4.05 -1.15
N SER A 73 -9.31 4.47 -2.01
CA SER A 73 -9.33 5.81 -2.61
C SER A 73 -10.62 6.08 -3.39
N LYS A 74 -11.16 5.06 -4.08
CA LYS A 74 -12.44 5.15 -4.80
C LYS A 74 -13.64 5.30 -3.84
N VAL A 75 -13.61 4.61 -2.71
CA VAL A 75 -14.66 4.69 -1.69
C VAL A 75 -14.70 6.08 -1.04
N THR A 76 -13.54 6.63 -0.64
CA THR A 76 -13.49 7.99 -0.08
C THR A 76 -13.93 9.06 -1.06
N ALA A 77 -13.57 8.95 -2.34
CA ALA A 77 -14.01 9.90 -3.37
C ALA A 77 -15.54 9.85 -3.61
N HIS A 78 -16.17 8.70 -3.41
CA HIS A 78 -17.63 8.55 -3.53
C HIS A 78 -18.36 9.03 -2.26
N ALA A 79 -17.79 8.79 -1.08
CA ALA A 79 -18.37 9.24 0.18
C ALA A 79 -18.35 10.77 0.34
N SER A 80 -17.36 11.47 -0.22
CA SER A 80 -17.30 12.95 -0.21
C SER A 80 -18.16 13.63 -1.28
N LYS A 81 -18.87 12.88 -2.13
CA LYS A 81 -19.79 13.42 -3.16
C LYS A 81 -21.27 13.32 -2.77
N LEU A 82 -21.58 12.76 -1.61
CA LEU A 82 -22.89 12.76 -0.96
C LEU A 82 -22.91 13.86 0.11
#